data_AF-A0A809PKJ4-F1
#
_entry.id   AF-A0A809PKJ4-F1
#
_cell.length_a   1.000
_cell.length_b   1.000
_cell.length_c   1.000
_cell.angle_alpha   90.00
_cell.angle_beta   90.00
_cell.angle_gamma   90.00
#
_symmetry.space_group_name_H-M   'P 1'
#
loop_
_entity.id
_entity.type
_entity.pdbx_description
1 polymer ?
#
loop_
_entity_poly.entity_id
_entity_poly.type
_entity_poly.pdbx_seq_one_letter_code
_entity_poly.pdbx_strand_id
1 'polypeptide(L)'
;MYIDSHCHINFPELAVRMPEILSKMQENSVTHALCVSVDLPDFPQVLALAEQYPHIYASVGVHPDYEETEEPTAEQLVKLADHDKIIAIGETGLDYFRLKGDLEWQRERFRQHIRASRICRKPLIIHTRAAAEDTIRIMKEEGQARRRGAWPVSCTVSPNLWKWRKLQWTLAFIFHSQAY
;
A
#
# COMPACT_ATOMS: atom_id res chain seq x y z
N MET A 1 4.80 -17.32 14.94
CA MET A 1 4.30 -15.93 15.00
C MET A 1 4.38 -15.35 13.60
N TYR A 2 3.26 -14.85 13.11
CA TYR A 2 3.11 -14.26 11.79
C TYR A 2 2.56 -12.85 11.88
N ILE A 3 2.79 -12.07 10.82
CA ILE A 3 2.21 -10.76 10.59
C ILE A 3 1.55 -10.83 9.23
N ASP A 4 0.27 -10.51 9.16
CA ASP A 4 -0.40 -10.30 7.89
C ASP A 4 -0.04 -8.89 7.40
N SER A 5 0.87 -8.83 6.44
CA SER A 5 1.39 -7.55 5.92
C SER A 5 0.44 -6.88 4.92
N HIS A 6 -0.65 -7.53 4.50
CA HIS A 6 -1.56 -6.98 3.50
C HIS A 6 -2.92 -7.69 3.52
N CYS A 7 -3.92 -7.06 4.12
CA CYS A 7 -5.29 -7.56 4.09
C CYS A 7 -6.31 -6.43 3.87
N HIS A 8 -7.50 -6.80 3.43
CA HIS A 8 -8.63 -5.88 3.21
C HIS A 8 -9.81 -6.24 4.13
N ILE A 9 -9.50 -6.44 5.43
CA ILE A 9 -10.49 -6.79 6.47
C ILE A 9 -11.56 -5.72 6.67
N ASN A 10 -11.37 -4.53 6.12
CA ASN A 10 -12.35 -3.45 6.09
C ASN A 10 -13.50 -3.65 5.12
N PHE A 11 -13.40 -4.60 4.18
CA PHE A 11 -14.49 -4.84 3.23
C PHE A 11 -15.75 -5.33 3.95
N PRO A 12 -16.96 -4.89 3.53
CA PRO A 12 -18.19 -5.15 4.27
C PRO A 12 -18.42 -6.62 4.65
N GLU A 13 -18.07 -7.54 3.75
CA GLU A 13 -18.21 -8.99 3.94
C GLU A 13 -17.35 -9.54 5.09
N LEU A 14 -16.20 -8.91 5.36
CA LEU A 14 -15.25 -9.29 6.40
C LEU A 14 -15.42 -8.46 7.67
N ALA A 15 -15.75 -7.18 7.53
CA ALA A 15 -15.94 -6.26 8.65
C ALA A 15 -17.05 -6.75 9.61
N VAL A 16 -18.12 -7.36 9.09
CA VAL A 16 -19.19 -7.96 9.92
C VAL A 16 -18.74 -9.23 10.67
N ARG A 17 -17.59 -9.80 10.31
CA ARG A 17 -17.02 -11.03 10.88
C ARG A 17 -15.76 -10.78 11.72
N MET A 18 -15.48 -9.52 12.09
CA MET A 18 -14.27 -9.17 12.83
C MET A 18 -13.99 -10.05 14.07
N PRO A 19 -14.96 -10.37 14.95
CA PRO A 19 -14.70 -11.27 16.09
C PRO A 19 -14.18 -12.66 15.67
N GLU A 20 -14.72 -13.22 14.58
CA GLU A 20 -14.29 -14.51 14.03
C GLU A 20 -12.88 -14.42 13.45
N ILE A 21 -12.60 -13.36 12.68
CA ILE A 21 -11.28 -13.10 12.07
C ILE A 21 -10.21 -12.99 13.16
N LEU A 22 -10.49 -12.26 14.24
CA LEU A 22 -9.56 -12.10 15.36
C LEU A 22 -9.30 -13.42 16.09
N SER A 23 -10.32 -14.27 16.29
CA SER A 23 -10.13 -15.62 16.85
C SER A 23 -9.21 -16.45 15.95
N LYS A 24 -9.46 -16.45 14.63
CA LYS A 24 -8.65 -17.17 13.66
C LYS A 24 -7.21 -16.65 13.59
N MET A 25 -7.01 -15.34 13.69
CA MET A 25 -5.67 -14.75 13.79
C MET A 25 -4.92 -15.32 14.99
N GLN A 26 -5.57 -15.35 16.16
CA GLN A 26 -4.97 -15.89 17.39
C GLN A 26 -4.65 -17.39 17.25
N GLU A 27 -5.60 -18.20 16.77
CA GLU A 27 -5.43 -19.65 16.55
C GLU A 27 -4.27 -19.96 15.60
N ASN A 28 -4.07 -19.13 14.58
CA ASN A 28 -3.00 -19.29 13.59
C ASN A 28 -1.71 -18.53 13.94
N SER A 29 -1.60 -17.99 15.16
CA SER A 29 -0.43 -17.22 15.61
C SER A 29 -0.12 -15.98 14.76
N VAL A 30 -1.12 -15.38 14.11
CA VAL A 30 -1.05 -14.08 13.45
C VAL A 30 -1.25 -13.01 14.52
N THR A 31 -0.17 -12.29 14.82
CA THR A 31 -0.15 -11.34 15.95
C THR A 31 -0.51 -9.92 15.55
N HIS A 32 -0.34 -9.57 14.27
CA HIS A 32 -0.59 -8.24 13.74
C HIS A 32 -1.10 -8.33 12.32
N ALA A 33 -1.89 -7.34 11.90
CA ALA A 33 -2.38 -7.21 10.55
C ALA A 33 -2.24 -5.76 10.05
N LEU A 34 -1.94 -5.60 8.76
CA LEU A 34 -1.93 -4.33 8.06
C LEU A 34 -3.14 -4.27 7.11
N CYS A 35 -4.14 -3.49 7.52
CA CYS A 35 -5.34 -3.21 6.73
C CYS A 35 -5.04 -2.17 5.65
N VAL A 36 -5.10 -2.59 4.39
CA VAL A 36 -4.65 -1.78 3.26
C VAL A 36 -5.82 -1.01 2.65
N SER A 37 -5.70 0.32 2.68
CA SER A 37 -6.64 1.22 1.99
C SER A 37 -6.45 1.12 0.48
N VAL A 38 -7.57 1.04 -0.24
CA VAL A 38 -7.61 0.99 -1.71
C VAL A 38 -8.21 2.25 -2.33
N ASP A 39 -8.88 3.08 -1.53
CA ASP A 39 -9.48 4.33 -1.97
C ASP A 39 -9.65 5.33 -0.81
N LEU A 40 -9.68 6.63 -1.12
CA LEU A 40 -9.81 7.72 -0.15
C LEU A 40 -11.19 7.83 0.52
N PRO A 41 -12.33 7.68 -0.19
CA PRO A 41 -13.65 7.70 0.43
C PRO A 41 -13.82 6.61 1.50
N ASP A 42 -13.13 5.49 1.30
CA ASP A 42 -13.11 4.34 2.19
C ASP A 42 -12.09 4.48 3.34
N PHE A 43 -11.16 5.43 3.27
CA PHE A 43 -10.10 5.58 4.27
C PHE A 43 -10.62 5.75 5.72
N PRO A 44 -11.68 6.53 6.01
CA PRO A 44 -12.20 6.65 7.37
C PRO A 44 -12.55 5.30 8.02
N GLN A 45 -13.06 4.34 7.24
CA GLN A 45 -13.42 3.01 7.75
C GLN A 45 -12.17 2.18 8.08
N VAL A 46 -11.11 2.32 7.29
CA VAL A 46 -9.82 1.66 7.49
C VAL A 46 -9.15 2.20 8.75
N LEU A 47 -9.17 3.52 8.93
CA LEU A 47 -8.63 4.18 10.13
C LEU A 47 -9.38 3.74 11.39
N ALA A 48 -10.72 3.75 11.36
CA ALA A 48 -11.54 3.33 12.50
C ALA A 48 -11.22 1.90 12.96
N LEU A 49 -11.01 0.97 12.03
CA LEU A 49 -10.59 -0.40 12.36
C LEU A 49 -9.21 -0.44 13.02
N ALA A 50 -8.25 0.32 12.52
CA ALA A 50 -6.91 0.35 13.08
C ALA A 50 -6.87 1.01 14.48
N GLU A 51 -7.76 1.98 14.73
CA GLU A 51 -7.94 2.59 16.05
C GLU A 51 -8.63 1.64 17.04
N GLN A 52 -9.64 0.90 16.57
CA GLN A 52 -10.42 -0.02 17.40
C GLN A 52 -9.59 -1.20 17.93
N TYR A 53 -8.63 -1.70 17.14
CA TYR A 53 -7.87 -2.90 17.48
C TYR A 53 -6.36 -2.60 17.61
N PRO A 54 -5.75 -2.78 18.79
CA PRO A 54 -4.34 -2.43 19.05
C PRO A 54 -3.33 -3.07 18.09
N HIS A 55 -3.58 -4.31 17.66
CA HIS A 55 -2.70 -5.10 16.80
C HIS A 55 -2.98 -4.92 15.29
N ILE A 56 -3.94 -4.06 14.94
CA ILE A 56 -4.23 -3.69 13.56
C ILE A 56 -3.59 -2.33 13.28
N TYR A 57 -2.85 -2.28 12.17
CA TYR A 57 -2.32 -1.07 11.57
C TYR A 57 -2.95 -0.87 10.19
N ALA A 58 -2.75 0.29 9.60
CA ALA A 58 -3.31 0.61 8.30
C ALA A 58 -2.31 1.32 7.38
N SER A 59 -2.66 1.37 6.10
CA SER A 59 -2.03 2.23 5.10
C SER A 59 -3.04 3.23 4.55
N VAL A 60 -2.54 4.27 3.88
CA VAL A 60 -3.37 5.22 3.13
C VAL A 60 -2.90 5.29 1.68
N GLY A 61 -3.83 5.15 0.75
CA GLY A 61 -3.53 5.24 -0.67
C GLY A 61 -4.74 4.96 -1.55
N VAL A 62 -4.52 5.08 -2.86
CA VAL A 62 -5.50 4.82 -3.89
C VAL A 62 -4.94 3.80 -4.87
N HIS A 63 -5.65 2.67 -4.98
CA HIS A 63 -5.29 1.55 -5.82
C HIS A 63 -5.38 1.94 -7.31
N PRO A 64 -4.48 1.46 -8.20
CA PRO A 64 -4.43 1.88 -9.61
C PRO A 64 -5.69 1.56 -10.43
N ASP A 65 -6.51 0.60 -10.02
CA ASP A 65 -7.74 0.21 -10.72
C ASP A 65 -8.97 1.10 -10.41
N TYR A 66 -8.89 2.03 -9.46
CA TYR A 66 -10.02 2.92 -9.14
C TYR A 66 -10.03 4.12 -10.08
N GLU A 67 -10.81 4.06 -11.16
CA GLU A 67 -10.93 5.14 -12.16
C GLU A 67 -11.79 6.32 -11.66
N GLU A 68 -12.85 6.03 -10.91
CA GLU A 68 -13.85 7.01 -10.46
C GLU A 68 -13.55 7.52 -9.05
N THR A 69 -12.34 8.02 -8.82
CA THR A 69 -11.94 8.61 -7.53
C THR A 69 -11.14 9.88 -7.74
N GLU A 70 -11.15 10.76 -6.74
CA GLU A 70 -10.35 11.97 -6.76
C GLU A 70 -8.87 11.60 -6.67
N GLU A 71 -8.07 12.11 -7.61
CA GLU A 71 -6.64 11.84 -7.62
C GLU A 71 -5.95 12.45 -6.40
N PRO A 72 -5.29 11.63 -5.55
CA PRO A 72 -4.69 12.12 -4.33
C PRO A 72 -3.45 12.98 -4.64
N THR A 73 -3.34 14.12 -3.96
CA THR A 73 -2.09 14.89 -3.91
C THR A 73 -1.12 14.29 -2.89
N ALA A 74 0.18 14.50 -3.09
CA ALA A 74 1.18 14.08 -2.11
C ALA A 74 0.95 14.70 -0.72
N GLU A 75 0.55 15.98 -0.66
CA GLU A 75 0.26 16.70 0.57
C GLU A 75 -0.94 16.10 1.32
N GLN A 76 -2.00 15.73 0.60
CA GLN A 76 -3.17 15.07 1.18
C GLN A 76 -2.80 13.71 1.78
N LEU A 77 -2.05 12.90 1.04
CA LEU A 77 -1.57 11.60 1.54
C LEU A 77 -0.67 11.76 2.77
N VAL A 78 0.21 12.75 2.79
CA VAL A 78 1.07 13.04 3.94
C VAL A 78 0.23 13.41 5.17
N LYS A 79 -0.79 14.26 4.99
CA LYS A 79 -1.68 14.66 6.08
C LYS A 79 -2.46 13.46 6.64
N LEU A 80 -3.02 12.62 5.78
CA LEU A 80 -3.75 11.41 6.21
C LEU A 80 -2.82 10.37 6.83
N ALA A 81 -1.58 10.32 6.37
CA ALA A 81 -0.56 9.47 6.94
C ALA A 81 -0.04 9.98 8.28
N ASP A 82 -0.35 11.20 8.72
CA ASP A 82 0.10 11.75 10.02
C ASP A 82 -0.73 11.22 11.19
N HIS A 83 -0.76 9.89 11.32
CA HIS A 83 -1.44 9.16 12.38
C HIS A 83 -0.64 7.92 12.76
N ASP A 84 -0.58 7.59 14.05
CA ASP A 84 0.28 6.53 14.59
C ASP A 84 -0.09 5.13 14.07
N LYS A 85 -1.37 4.93 13.75
CA LYS A 85 -1.87 3.67 13.17
C LYS A 85 -1.58 3.52 11.68
N ILE A 86 -1.23 4.59 10.99
CA ILE A 86 -0.93 4.56 9.56
C ILE A 86 0.57 4.33 9.38
N ILE A 87 0.99 3.16 8.94
CA ILE A 87 2.43 2.80 8.88
C ILE A 87 2.98 2.76 7.46
N ALA A 88 2.15 2.96 6.44
CA ALA A 88 2.53 2.83 5.04
C ALA A 88 1.67 3.73 4.12
N ILE A 89 2.20 4.01 2.94
CA ILE A 89 1.49 4.64 1.82
C ILE A 89 1.15 3.56 0.79
N GLY A 90 -0.10 3.49 0.37
CA GLY A 90 -0.64 2.51 -0.57
C GLY A 90 -1.94 1.87 -0.06
N GLU A 91 -2.54 0.95 -0.81
CA GLU A 91 -2.00 0.35 -2.02
C GLU A 91 -1.99 1.32 -3.21
N THR A 92 -0.89 1.35 -3.96
CA THR A 92 -0.71 2.18 -5.15
C THR A 92 0.11 1.42 -6.19
N GLY A 93 0.28 1.92 -7.41
CA GLY A 93 1.18 1.33 -8.39
C GLY A 93 0.58 1.33 -9.78
N LEU A 94 0.70 0.22 -10.51
CA LEU A 94 0.28 0.13 -11.92
C LEU A 94 -0.37 -1.23 -12.21
N ASP A 95 -1.52 -1.22 -12.87
CA ASP A 95 -2.19 -2.43 -13.37
C ASP A 95 -2.56 -2.26 -14.84
N TYR A 96 -1.80 -2.95 -15.72
CA TYR A 96 -2.01 -2.93 -17.17
C TYR A 96 -2.73 -4.18 -17.67
N PHE A 97 -3.23 -5.02 -16.76
CA PHE A 97 -3.98 -6.22 -17.11
C PHE A 97 -5.46 -5.90 -17.31
N ARG A 98 -6.05 -5.11 -16.41
CA ARG A 98 -7.48 -4.76 -16.45
C ARG A 98 -7.77 -3.57 -17.36
N LEU A 99 -6.96 -2.52 -17.23
CA LEU A 99 -7.19 -1.26 -17.90
C LEU A 99 -6.33 -1.14 -19.16
N LYS A 100 -6.90 -0.57 -20.22
CA LYS A 100 -6.26 -0.41 -21.53
C LYS A 100 -6.43 1.03 -22.00
N GLY A 101 -5.42 1.54 -22.70
CA GLY A 101 -5.43 2.89 -23.26
C GLY A 101 -4.34 3.76 -22.67
N ASP A 102 -4.58 5.07 -22.62
CA ASP A 102 -3.66 6.02 -21.99
C ASP A 102 -3.86 6.00 -20.47
N LEU A 103 -2.90 5.35 -19.79
CA LEU A 103 -2.87 5.18 -18.34
C LEU A 103 -1.91 6.17 -17.66
N GLU A 104 -1.66 7.35 -18.25
CA GLU A 104 -0.82 8.37 -17.61
C GLU A 104 -1.37 8.81 -16.24
N TRP A 105 -2.69 8.80 -16.06
CA TRP A 105 -3.30 9.09 -14.76
C TRP A 105 -2.87 8.09 -13.67
N GLN A 106 -2.80 6.79 -13.97
CA GLN A 106 -2.25 5.79 -13.02
C GLN A 106 -0.77 6.07 -12.69
N ARG A 107 0.01 6.47 -13.71
CA ARG A 107 1.43 6.78 -13.53
C ARG A 107 1.62 8.01 -12.65
N GLU A 108 0.82 9.05 -12.87
CA GLU A 108 0.88 10.25 -12.04
C GLU A 108 0.40 9.98 -10.62
N ARG A 109 -0.70 9.22 -10.44
CA ARG A 109 -1.13 8.72 -9.13
C ARG A 109 0.01 8.02 -8.41
N PHE A 110 0.71 7.11 -9.09
CA PHE A 110 1.83 6.40 -8.50
C PHE A 110 2.97 7.35 -8.10
N ARG A 111 3.29 8.36 -8.92
CA ARG A 111 4.28 9.40 -8.57
C ARG A 111 3.87 10.20 -7.33
N GLN A 112 2.61 10.59 -7.21
CA GLN A 112 2.10 11.30 -6.02
C GLN A 112 2.29 10.49 -4.74
N HIS A 113 2.01 9.18 -4.78
CA HIS A 113 2.23 8.29 -3.64
C HIS A 113 3.72 8.14 -3.30
N ILE A 114 4.60 7.99 -4.32
CA ILE A 114 6.05 7.93 -4.09
C ILE A 114 6.55 9.21 -3.41
N ARG A 115 6.06 10.39 -3.85
CA ARG A 115 6.40 11.68 -3.23
C ARG A 115 5.90 11.74 -1.79
N ALA A 116 4.66 11.35 -1.51
CA ALA A 116 4.09 11.31 -0.16
C ALA A 116 4.90 10.42 0.78
N SER A 117 5.18 9.18 0.37
CA SER A 117 5.99 8.21 1.13
C SER A 117 7.35 8.77 1.54
N ARG A 118 7.99 9.56 0.65
CA ARG A 118 9.28 10.20 0.94
C ARG A 118 9.15 11.33 1.94
N ILE A 119 8.10 12.13 1.85
CA ILE A 119 7.86 13.26 2.75
C ILE A 119 7.58 12.73 4.17
N CYS A 120 6.64 11.78 4.31
CA CYS A 120 6.26 11.22 5.61
C CYS A 120 7.21 10.11 6.11
N ARG A 121 8.18 9.69 5.28
CA ARG A 121 9.16 8.63 5.57
C ARG A 121 8.51 7.28 5.92
N LYS A 122 7.37 6.97 5.28
CA LYS A 122 6.67 5.69 5.45
C LYS A 122 6.87 4.81 4.22
N PRO A 123 6.97 3.47 4.36
CA PRO A 123 7.11 2.55 3.23
C PRO A 123 5.95 2.65 2.23
N LEU A 124 6.21 2.26 0.97
CA LEU A 124 5.19 2.09 -0.07
C LEU A 124 4.70 0.65 -0.14
N ILE A 125 3.39 0.47 -0.35
CA ILE A 125 2.74 -0.79 -0.75
C ILE A 125 2.43 -0.68 -2.24
N ILE A 126 3.12 -1.49 -3.05
CA ILE A 126 3.09 -1.41 -4.52
C ILE A 126 2.34 -2.61 -5.10
N HIS A 127 1.21 -2.31 -5.74
CA HIS A 127 0.55 -3.15 -6.71
C HIS A 127 1.23 -3.04 -8.07
N THR A 128 1.67 -4.15 -8.64
CA THR A 128 2.15 -4.18 -10.01
C THR A 128 1.61 -5.41 -10.73
N ARG A 129 0.85 -5.20 -11.79
CA ARG A 129 0.35 -6.28 -12.65
C ARG A 129 0.54 -5.93 -14.12
N ALA A 130 1.24 -6.80 -14.86
CA ALA A 130 1.63 -6.56 -16.25
C ALA A 130 2.35 -5.21 -16.52
N ALA A 131 2.91 -4.57 -15.47
CA ALA A 131 3.45 -3.21 -15.52
C ALA A 131 4.85 -3.08 -14.87
N ALA A 132 5.58 -4.19 -14.72
CA ALA A 132 6.80 -4.23 -13.92
C ALA A 132 7.90 -3.26 -14.42
N GLU A 133 8.07 -3.13 -15.74
CA GLU A 133 9.10 -2.26 -16.32
C GLU A 133 8.80 -0.78 -16.05
N ASP A 134 7.55 -0.38 -16.20
CA ASP A 134 7.11 0.99 -15.92
C ASP A 134 7.11 1.30 -14.43
N THR A 135 6.74 0.33 -13.59
CA THR A 135 6.82 0.50 -12.14
C THR A 135 8.26 0.78 -11.72
N ILE A 136 9.22 -0.03 -12.21
CA ILE A 136 10.65 0.17 -11.93
C ILE A 136 11.15 1.51 -12.50
N ARG A 137 10.73 1.87 -13.71
CA ARG A 137 11.12 3.12 -14.36
C ARG A 137 10.68 4.34 -13.55
N ILE A 138 9.40 4.42 -13.19
CA ILE A 138 8.86 5.55 -12.40
C ILE A 138 9.53 5.62 -11.03
N MET A 139 9.71 4.49 -10.35
CA MET A 139 10.43 4.47 -9.07
C MET A 139 11.85 5.02 -9.21
N LYS A 140 12.57 4.67 -10.29
CA LYS A 140 13.90 5.22 -10.56
C LYS A 140 13.86 6.72 -10.84
N GLU A 141 12.91 7.19 -11.65
CA GLU A 141 12.76 8.60 -12.00
C GLU A 141 12.53 9.45 -10.74
N GLU A 142 11.57 9.05 -9.90
CA GLU A 142 11.30 9.72 -8.63
C GLU A 142 12.50 9.59 -7.67
N GLY A 143 13.16 8.44 -7.61
CA GLY A 143 14.36 8.21 -6.80
C GLY A 143 15.60 9.01 -7.23
N GLN A 144 15.73 9.31 -8.53
CA GLN A 144 16.86 10.06 -9.10
C GLN A 144 16.73 11.58 -8.94
N ALA A 145 15.57 12.12 -8.56
CA ALA A 145 15.35 13.54 -8.23
C ALA A 145 16.06 13.98 -6.92
N ARG A 146 17.28 13.48 -6.68
CA ARG A 146 18.01 13.51 -5.42
C ARG A 146 18.67 14.87 -5.19
N ARG A 147 18.31 15.54 -4.10
CA ARG A 147 19.25 16.36 -3.32
C ARG A 147 20.01 15.42 -2.36
N ARG A 148 21.32 15.66 -2.14
CA ARG A 148 22.15 14.83 -1.23
C ARG A 148 21.47 14.76 0.15
N GLY A 149 21.22 13.56 0.67
CA GLY A 149 20.65 13.33 2.01
C GLY A 149 19.25 12.67 2.09
N ALA A 150 18.61 12.34 0.96
CA ALA A 150 17.31 11.66 0.98
C ALA A 150 17.43 10.16 1.36
N TRP A 151 16.54 9.70 2.26
CA TRP A 151 16.43 8.33 2.75
C TRP A 151 15.89 7.38 1.65
N PRO A 152 16.32 6.10 1.62
CA PRO A 152 15.76 5.11 0.70
C PRO A 152 14.28 4.87 1.02
N VAL A 153 13.45 4.75 -0.02
CA VAL A 153 12.05 4.32 0.12
C VAL A 153 12.07 2.80 0.36
N SER A 154 11.44 2.36 1.44
CA SER A 154 11.17 0.94 1.66
C SER A 154 9.90 0.58 0.92
N CYS A 155 9.88 -0.52 0.17
CA CYS A 155 8.73 -0.93 -0.64
C CYS A 155 8.34 -2.38 -0.36
N THR A 156 7.05 -2.64 -0.28
CA THR A 156 6.47 -4.00 -0.35
C THR A 156 5.82 -4.19 -1.71
N VAL A 157 6.00 -5.35 -2.33
CA VAL A 157 5.45 -5.66 -3.67
C VAL A 157 4.71 -7.00 -3.63
N SER A 158 3.48 -7.03 -4.14
CA SER A 158 2.69 -8.26 -4.32
C SER A 158 3.33 -9.19 -5.39
N PRO A 159 3.19 -10.54 -5.34
CA PRO A 159 4.26 -11.44 -5.77
C PRO A 159 4.50 -11.47 -7.28
N ASN A 160 5.73 -11.07 -7.68
CA ASN A 160 6.50 -11.58 -8.83
C ASN A 160 7.94 -11.00 -8.77
N LEU A 161 8.85 -11.69 -8.06
CA LEU A 161 10.04 -11.09 -7.44
C LEU A 161 11.37 -11.73 -7.87
N TRP A 162 11.88 -11.36 -9.06
CA TRP A 162 13.30 -11.57 -9.41
C TRP A 162 14.01 -10.31 -9.94
N LYS A 163 13.30 -9.32 -10.51
CA LYS A 163 13.93 -8.11 -11.10
C LYS A 163 14.30 -7.00 -10.09
N TRP A 164 13.86 -7.09 -8.82
CA TRP A 164 13.87 -5.95 -7.88
C TRP A 164 15.14 -5.79 -7.03
N ARG A 165 15.97 -6.83 -6.88
CA ARG A 165 17.14 -6.87 -5.96
C ARG A 165 18.29 -5.90 -6.31
N LYS A 166 18.29 -5.28 -7.50
CA LYS A 166 19.37 -4.37 -7.97
C LYS A 166 19.12 -2.90 -7.69
N LEU A 167 17.97 -2.55 -7.12
CA LEU A 167 17.64 -1.18 -6.76
C LEU A 167 17.96 -0.97 -5.27
N GLN A 168 18.51 0.18 -4.88
CA GLN A 168 18.84 0.52 -3.49
C GLN A 168 17.59 0.78 -2.62
N TRP A 169 16.59 -0.11 -2.68
CA TRP A 169 15.35 -0.07 -1.92
C TRP A 169 15.31 -1.27 -0.97
N THR A 170 14.82 -1.06 0.26
CA THR A 170 14.55 -2.17 1.19
C THR A 170 13.25 -2.82 0.76
N LEU A 171 13.30 -4.08 0.32
CA LEU A 171 12.10 -4.87 0.08
C LEU A 171 11.60 -5.49 1.39
N ALA A 172 10.36 -5.22 1.74
CA ALA A 172 9.62 -6.04 2.69
C ALA A 172 8.72 -7.01 1.92
N PHE A 173 8.75 -8.29 2.30
CA PHE A 173 8.04 -9.36 1.59
C PHE A 173 6.57 -9.38 2.01
N ILE A 174 5.66 -9.46 1.04
CA ILE A 174 4.24 -9.77 1.26
C ILE A 174 4.07 -11.27 1.08
N PHE A 175 3.70 -11.99 2.13
CA PHE A 175 3.17 -13.34 2.00
C PHE A 175 1.66 -13.25 1.81
N HIS A 176 1.19 -13.45 0.57
CA HIS A 176 -0.22 -13.66 0.30
C HIS A 176 -0.60 -15.06 0.80
N SER A 177 -1.21 -15.14 1.99
CA SER A 177 -2.01 -16.29 2.36
C SER A 177 -3.36 -16.14 1.69
N GLN A 178 -3.55 -16.76 0.51
CA GLN A 178 -4.90 -17.06 0.06
C GLN A 178 -5.49 -18.07 1.04
N ALA A 179 -6.12 -17.56 2.09
CA ALA A 179 -6.95 -18.32 2.99
C ALA A 179 -8.22 -17.51 3.17
N TYR A 180 -9.21 -17.74 2.30
CA TYR A 180 -10.58 -18.12 2.64
C TYR A 180 -11.25 -18.72 1.40
#